data_AF-E4RUY1-F1
#
_entry.id   AF-E4RUY1-F1
#
_cell.length_a   1.000
_cell.length_b   1.000
_cell.length_c   1.000
_cell.angle_alpha   90.00
_cell.angle_beta   90.00
_cell.angle_gamma   90.00
#
_symmetry.space_group_name_H-M   'P 1'
#
loop_
_entity.id
_entity.type
_entity.pdbx_description
1 polymer ?
#
loop_
_entity_poly.entity_id
_entity_poly.type
_entity_poly.pdbx_seq_one_letter_code
_entity_poly.pdbx_strand_id
1 'polypeptide(L)'
;MKKALIVIFSLFYLPSFAQSEYFKLKKLEADDYFMAGRYWDAFFLYRNLAKSPEFEGDYTIENQIKNSSRAMYHWRKTENYRAFQQYETAKAHMKELLQINPSDPNRGLLPILTLEIANQMKRRAIASKTQEGAADYLEKALTYYNLALQEGLKDEMVFSFIRQVEKALEGNPYGTKIKQPTSYDLNYQKNKEERERTIEILKKQEENP
;
A
#
# COMPACT_ATOMS: atom_id res chain seq x y z
N MET A 1 33.55 -13.03 -75.67
CA MET A 1 33.83 -13.70 -74.38
C MET A 1 32.91 -13.11 -73.31
N LYS A 2 31.80 -13.78 -72.98
CA LYS A 2 30.91 -13.39 -71.88
C LYS A 2 31.12 -14.37 -70.74
N LYS A 3 31.75 -13.94 -69.65
CA LYS A 3 31.86 -14.73 -68.42
C LYS A 3 30.55 -14.61 -67.66
N ALA A 4 29.80 -15.70 -67.58
CA ALA A 4 28.59 -15.77 -66.76
C ALA A 4 29.02 -15.76 -65.28
N LEU A 5 28.55 -14.76 -64.54
CA LEU A 5 28.73 -14.64 -63.10
C LEU A 5 27.65 -15.51 -62.44
N ILE A 6 28.02 -16.67 -61.90
CA ILE A 6 27.12 -17.50 -61.10
C ILE A 6 27.06 -16.91 -59.70
N VAL A 7 25.98 -16.20 -59.40
CA VAL A 7 25.66 -15.75 -58.05
C VAL A 7 25.05 -16.94 -57.30
N ILE A 8 25.83 -17.56 -56.42
CA ILE A 8 25.34 -18.57 -55.49
C ILE A 8 24.60 -17.83 -54.38
N PHE A 9 23.27 -17.82 -54.46
CA PHE A 9 22.40 -17.31 -53.41
C PHE A 9 22.40 -18.33 -52.26
N SER A 10 23.29 -18.16 -51.29
CA SER A 10 23.23 -18.88 -50.03
C SER A 10 22.00 -18.41 -49.25
N LEU A 11 20.94 -19.22 -49.30
CA LEU A 11 19.81 -19.15 -48.37
C LEU A 11 20.33 -19.40 -46.95
N PHE A 12 20.72 -18.34 -46.26
CA PHE A 12 20.80 -18.34 -44.80
C PHE A 12 19.37 -18.48 -44.28
N TYR A 13 18.94 -19.71 -44.03
CA TYR A 13 17.84 -19.97 -43.10
C TYR A 13 18.34 -19.54 -41.71
N LEU A 14 18.07 -18.28 -41.34
CA LEU A 14 18.05 -17.91 -39.93
C LEU A 14 16.82 -18.60 -39.34
N PRO A 15 16.96 -19.57 -38.43
CA PRO A 15 15.82 -19.98 -37.63
C PRO A 15 15.37 -18.77 -36.82
N SER A 16 14.23 -18.18 -37.19
CA SER A 16 13.49 -17.38 -36.25
C SER A 16 12.98 -18.35 -35.19
N PHE A 17 13.70 -18.44 -34.07
CA PHE A 17 13.23 -19.16 -32.90
C PHE A 17 12.09 -18.35 -32.28
N ALA A 18 10.91 -18.42 -32.88
CA ALA A 18 9.71 -17.90 -32.25
C ALA A 18 9.49 -18.69 -30.96
N GLN A 19 9.52 -18.02 -29.81
CA GLN A 19 9.19 -18.62 -28.52
C GLN A 19 7.86 -19.37 -28.62
N SER A 20 7.83 -20.59 -28.08
CA SER A 20 6.64 -21.44 -28.10
C SER A 20 5.50 -20.77 -27.36
N GLU A 21 4.28 -21.11 -27.76
CA GLU A 21 3.07 -20.69 -27.04
C GLU A 21 3.10 -21.16 -25.58
N TYR A 22 3.66 -22.36 -25.34
CA TYR A 22 3.86 -22.88 -23.99
C TYR A 22 4.76 -21.98 -23.14
N PHE A 23 5.91 -21.54 -23.66
CA PHE A 23 6.82 -20.64 -22.95
C PHE A 23 6.13 -19.32 -22.59
N LYS A 24 5.37 -18.74 -23.53
CA LYS A 24 4.62 -17.50 -23.31
C LYS A 24 3.54 -17.66 -22.24
N LEU A 25 2.74 -18.73 -22.31
CA LEU A 25 1.70 -19.02 -21.32
C LEU A 25 2.29 -19.22 -19.92
N LYS A 26 3.41 -19.94 -19.82
CA LYS A 26 4.10 -20.12 -18.55
C LYS A 26 4.65 -18.80 -18.02
N LYS A 27 5.20 -17.94 -18.87
CA LYS A 27 5.62 -16.60 -18.43
C LYS A 27 4.46 -15.80 -17.84
N LEU A 28 3.30 -15.78 -18.51
CA LEU A 28 2.09 -15.12 -18.00
C LEU A 28 1.62 -15.71 -16.66
N GLU A 29 1.65 -17.03 -16.51
CA GLU A 29 1.32 -17.69 -15.24
C GLU A 29 2.27 -17.25 -14.10
N ALA A 30 3.57 -17.09 -14.39
CA ALA A 30 4.52 -16.56 -13.40
C ALA A 30 4.20 -15.10 -13.01
N ASP A 31 3.89 -14.27 -14.01
CA ASP A 31 3.49 -12.88 -13.80
C ASP A 31 2.24 -12.80 -12.91
N ASP A 32 1.22 -13.64 -13.17
CA ASP A 32 0.00 -13.70 -12.37
C ASP A 32 0.27 -14.11 -10.91
N TYR A 33 1.12 -15.13 -10.70
CA TYR A 33 1.54 -15.50 -9.34
C TYR A 33 2.28 -14.37 -8.63
N PHE A 34 3.16 -13.67 -9.33
CA PHE A 34 3.90 -12.56 -8.75
C PHE A 34 2.95 -11.44 -8.32
N MET A 35 2.01 -11.06 -9.19
CA MET A 35 1.01 -10.02 -8.92
C MET A 35 0.11 -10.40 -7.75
N ALA A 36 -0.26 -11.69 -7.64
CA ALA A 36 -1.06 -12.23 -6.55
C ALA A 36 -0.30 -12.42 -5.22
N GLY A 37 0.97 -12.00 -5.11
CA GLY A 37 1.78 -12.16 -3.91
C GLY A 37 2.31 -13.58 -3.68
N ARG A 38 2.10 -14.50 -4.63
CA ARG A 38 2.60 -15.88 -4.61
C ARG A 38 4.04 -15.94 -5.12
N TYR A 39 4.93 -15.21 -4.45
CA TYR A 39 6.30 -14.98 -4.91
C TYR A 39 7.16 -16.25 -5.02
N TRP A 40 6.89 -17.26 -4.19
CA TRP A 40 7.58 -18.56 -4.28
C TRP A 40 7.26 -19.29 -5.59
N ASP A 41 5.98 -19.34 -5.96
CA ASP A 41 5.53 -20.01 -7.18
C ASP A 41 6.05 -19.27 -8.41
N ALA A 42 5.94 -17.93 -8.40
CA ALA A 42 6.50 -17.08 -9.45
C ALA A 42 8.02 -17.31 -9.61
N PHE A 43 8.78 -17.29 -8.51
CA PHE A 43 10.23 -17.50 -8.52
C PHE A 43 10.63 -18.82 -9.20
N PHE A 44 9.98 -19.92 -8.82
CA PHE A 44 10.31 -21.23 -9.40
C PHE A 44 9.92 -21.29 -10.87
N LEU A 45 8.80 -20.69 -11.25
CA LEU A 45 8.32 -20.74 -12.63
C LEU A 45 9.22 -19.89 -13.55
N TYR A 46 9.63 -18.69 -13.15
CA TYR A 46 10.66 -17.92 -13.86
C TYR A 46 12.00 -18.65 -13.93
N ARG A 47 12.43 -19.30 -12.84
CA ARG A 47 13.69 -20.06 -12.83
C ARG A 47 13.64 -21.26 -13.77
N ASN A 48 12.48 -21.90 -13.92
CA ASN A 48 12.29 -22.99 -14.87
C ASN A 48 12.31 -22.48 -16.31
N LEU A 49 11.67 -21.34 -16.57
CA LEU A 49 11.74 -20.67 -17.88
C LEU A 49 13.18 -20.31 -18.25
N ALA A 50 13.96 -19.75 -17.32
CA ALA A 50 15.36 -19.39 -17.53
C ALA A 50 16.30 -20.59 -17.78
N LYS A 51 15.85 -21.82 -17.51
CA LYS A 51 16.57 -23.06 -17.83
C LYS A 51 16.09 -23.72 -19.12
N SER A 52 15.01 -23.23 -19.72
CA SER A 52 14.45 -23.81 -20.92
C SER A 52 15.36 -23.53 -22.12
N PRO A 53 15.38 -24.40 -23.15
CA PRO A 53 16.14 -24.17 -24.38
C PRO A 53 15.68 -22.90 -25.14
N GLU A 54 14.48 -22.41 -24.86
CA GLU A 54 13.87 -21.22 -25.47
C GLU A 54 14.28 -19.92 -24.76
N PHE A 55 15.06 -20.01 -23.69
CA PHE A 55 15.56 -18.84 -22.98
C PHE A 55 16.76 -18.22 -23.70
N GLU A 56 16.51 -17.09 -24.34
CA GLU A 56 17.52 -16.33 -25.09
C GLU A 56 18.14 -15.18 -24.27
N GLY A 57 18.23 -15.32 -22.94
CA GLY A 57 18.71 -14.24 -22.08
C GLY A 57 17.70 -13.11 -21.88
N ASP A 58 16.41 -13.45 -21.80
CA ASP A 58 15.34 -12.47 -21.54
C ASP A 58 15.55 -11.82 -20.16
N TYR A 59 16.07 -10.58 -20.19
CA TYR A 59 16.35 -9.77 -19.00
C TYR A 59 15.12 -9.54 -18.12
N THR A 60 13.91 -9.61 -18.68
CA THR A 60 12.68 -9.49 -17.89
C THR A 60 12.49 -10.67 -16.95
N ILE A 61 12.79 -11.90 -17.41
CA ILE A 61 12.70 -13.12 -16.58
C ILE A 61 13.80 -13.11 -15.52
N GLU A 62 15.03 -12.75 -15.87
CA GLU A 62 16.14 -12.68 -14.90
C GLU A 62 15.86 -11.66 -13.78
N ASN A 63 15.32 -10.51 -14.16
CA ASN A 63 14.90 -9.51 -13.18
C ASN A 63 13.75 -10.04 -12.33
N GLN A 64 12.79 -10.75 -12.89
CA GLN A 64 11.68 -11.28 -12.11
C GLN A 64 12.08 -12.38 -11.14
N ILE A 65 13.12 -13.17 -11.43
CA ILE A 65 13.72 -14.09 -10.46
C ILE A 65 14.26 -13.29 -9.25
N LYS A 66 14.98 -12.19 -9.50
CA LYS A 66 15.51 -11.32 -8.43
C LYS A 66 14.39 -10.63 -7.66
N ASN A 67 13.41 -10.07 -8.36
CA ASN A 67 12.27 -9.37 -7.77
C ASN A 67 11.42 -10.31 -6.91
N SER A 68 11.14 -11.53 -7.39
CA SER A 68 10.39 -12.54 -6.62
C SER A 68 11.14 -12.89 -5.31
N SER A 69 12.46 -13.08 -5.39
CA SER A 69 13.29 -13.32 -4.20
C SER A 69 13.27 -12.15 -3.21
N ARG A 70 13.45 -10.92 -3.70
CA ARG A 70 13.38 -9.71 -2.88
C ARG A 70 12.00 -9.51 -2.25
N ALA A 71 10.93 -9.75 -3.01
CA ALA A 71 9.57 -9.63 -2.53
C ALA A 71 9.30 -10.61 -1.38
N MET A 72 9.70 -11.87 -1.51
CA MET A 72 9.63 -12.86 -0.41
C MET A 72 10.37 -12.39 0.84
N TYR A 73 11.59 -11.86 0.67
CA TYR A 73 12.38 -11.33 1.78
C TYR A 73 11.67 -10.18 2.49
N HIS A 74 11.20 -9.19 1.73
CA HIS A 74 10.54 -8.00 2.28
C HIS A 74 9.21 -8.33 2.95
N TRP A 75 8.42 -9.23 2.36
CA TRP A 75 7.18 -9.72 2.97
C TRP A 75 7.45 -10.38 4.33
N ARG A 76 8.38 -11.36 4.35
CA ARG A 76 8.73 -12.06 5.60
C ARG A 76 9.30 -11.12 6.67
N LYS A 77 10.11 -10.14 6.29
CA LYS A 77 10.63 -9.13 7.22
C LYS A 77 9.51 -8.25 7.77
N THR A 78 8.56 -7.84 6.92
CA THR A 78 7.38 -7.08 7.36
C THR A 78 6.59 -7.85 8.42
N GLU A 79 6.30 -9.13 8.18
CA GLU A 79 5.57 -9.97 9.14
C GLU A 79 6.33 -10.13 10.46
N ASN A 80 7.62 -10.45 10.40
CA ASN A 80 8.45 -10.63 11.58
C ASN A 80 8.53 -9.36 12.43
N TYR A 81 8.85 -8.22 11.83
CA TYR A 81 8.98 -6.97 12.58
C TYR A 81 7.64 -6.47 13.12
N ARG A 82 6.55 -6.70 12.38
CA ARG A 82 5.19 -6.43 12.89
C ARG A 82 4.89 -7.27 14.13
N ALA A 83 5.24 -8.56 14.13
CA ALA A 83 5.05 -9.45 15.28
C ALA A 83 5.81 -8.97 16.54
N PHE A 84 7.00 -8.38 16.35
CA PHE A 84 7.78 -7.75 17.44
C PHE A 84 7.39 -6.29 17.74
N GLN A 85 6.28 -5.80 17.17
CA GLN A 85 5.82 -4.41 17.32
C GLN A 85 6.83 -3.34 16.86
N GLN A 86 7.77 -3.72 16.00
CA GLN A 86 8.74 -2.82 15.37
C GLN A 86 8.13 -2.25 14.08
N TYR A 87 7.05 -1.48 14.23
CA TYR A 87 6.20 -1.07 13.11
C TYR A 87 6.88 -0.14 12.10
N GLU A 88 7.82 0.70 12.53
CA GLU A 88 8.61 1.54 11.60
C GLU A 88 9.46 0.68 10.66
N THR A 89 10.17 -0.32 11.22
CA THR A 89 10.98 -1.26 10.43
C THR A 89 10.12 -2.13 9.53
N ALA A 90 8.97 -2.59 10.03
CA ALA A 90 7.99 -3.32 9.23
C ALA A 90 7.48 -2.46 8.07
N LYS A 91 7.14 -1.19 8.32
CA LYS A 91 6.65 -0.23 7.32
C LYS A 91 7.71 0.03 6.24
N ALA A 92 8.98 0.16 6.61
CA ALA A 92 10.07 0.31 5.65
C ALA A 92 10.15 -0.88 4.69
N HIS A 93 10.11 -2.12 5.21
CA HIS A 93 10.10 -3.30 4.35
C HIS A 93 8.84 -3.44 3.50
N MET A 94 7.68 -3.05 4.03
CA MET A 94 6.43 -3.02 3.25
C MET A 94 6.52 -2.03 2.09
N LYS A 95 7.14 -0.85 2.30
CA LYS A 95 7.37 0.11 1.21
C LYS A 95 8.27 -0.47 0.11
N GLU A 96 9.36 -1.12 0.48
CA GLU A 96 10.25 -1.79 -0.49
C GLU A 96 9.52 -2.89 -1.27
N LEU A 97 8.65 -3.66 -0.60
CA LEU A 97 7.81 -4.65 -1.26
C LEU A 97 6.87 -4.02 -2.29
N LEU A 98 6.22 -2.90 -1.95
CA LEU A 98 5.31 -2.21 -2.85
C LEU A 98 6.01 -1.47 -4.00
N GLN A 99 7.29 -1.14 -3.86
CA GLN A 99 8.10 -0.68 -5.00
C GLN A 99 8.36 -1.83 -5.99
N ILE A 100 8.50 -3.06 -5.49
CA ILE A 100 8.73 -4.26 -6.30
C ILE A 100 7.43 -4.78 -6.93
N ASN A 101 6.35 -4.84 -6.16
CA ASN A 101 5.01 -5.21 -6.60
C ASN A 101 3.98 -4.19 -6.07
N PRO A 102 3.67 -3.12 -6.83
CA PRO A 102 2.66 -2.12 -6.44
C PRO A 102 1.24 -2.68 -6.26
N SER A 103 0.96 -3.83 -6.89
CA SER A 103 -0.32 -4.52 -6.86
C SER A 103 -0.43 -5.59 -5.79
N ASP A 104 0.57 -5.76 -4.92
CA ASP A 104 0.58 -6.76 -3.86
C ASP A 104 -0.78 -6.78 -3.10
N PRO A 105 -1.40 -7.95 -2.90
CA PRO A 105 -2.68 -8.06 -2.19
C PRO A 105 -2.62 -7.50 -0.76
N ASN A 106 -1.44 -7.52 -0.13
CA ASN A 106 -1.21 -7.03 1.22
C ASN A 106 -0.94 -5.53 1.30
N ARG A 107 -1.02 -4.76 0.18
CA ARG A 107 -0.78 -3.31 0.18
C ARG A 107 -1.58 -2.53 1.24
N GLY A 108 -2.77 -3.02 1.59
CA GLY A 108 -3.61 -2.45 2.65
C GLY A 108 -2.96 -2.51 4.05
N LEU A 109 -1.91 -3.30 4.24
CA LEU A 109 -1.15 -3.35 5.49
C LEU A 109 -0.32 -2.08 5.72
N LEU A 110 0.10 -1.38 4.66
CA LEU A 110 0.92 -0.16 4.79
C LEU A 110 0.25 0.91 5.68
N PRO A 111 -1.00 1.35 5.38
CA PRO A 111 -1.71 2.29 6.25
C PRO A 111 -1.97 1.76 7.66
N ILE A 112 -2.15 0.44 7.83
CA ILE A 112 -2.36 -0.18 9.15
C ILE A 112 -1.09 -0.08 10.00
N LEU A 113 0.09 -0.33 9.42
CA LEU A 113 1.37 -0.15 10.12
C LEU A 113 1.56 1.31 10.55
N THR A 114 1.15 2.26 9.70
CA THR A 114 1.17 3.69 10.00
C THR A 114 0.25 4.05 11.17
N LEU A 115 -0.96 3.48 11.20
CA LEU A 115 -1.87 3.63 12.34
C LEU A 115 -1.26 3.10 13.64
N GLU A 116 -0.61 1.94 13.59
CA GLU A 116 0.03 1.34 14.76
C GLU A 116 1.20 2.18 15.30
N ILE A 117 1.98 2.81 14.41
CA ILE A 117 3.00 3.80 14.79
C ILE A 117 2.33 5.00 15.50
N ALA A 118 1.24 5.53 14.96
CA ALA A 118 0.49 6.63 15.58
C ALA A 118 0.01 6.26 17.00
N ASN A 119 -0.53 5.05 17.16
CA ASN A 119 -0.95 4.52 18.45
C ASN A 119 0.22 4.35 19.43
N GLN A 120 1.40 3.92 18.97
CA GLN A 120 2.61 3.88 19.80
C GLN A 120 3.01 5.27 20.28
N MET A 121 2.97 6.28 19.42
CA MET A 121 3.30 7.66 19.81
C MET A 121 2.29 8.20 20.83
N LYS A 122 0.98 7.96 20.63
CA LYS A 122 -0.05 8.31 21.61
C LYS A 122 0.19 7.64 22.97
N ARG A 123 0.54 6.34 22.99
CA ARG A 123 0.89 5.62 24.23
C ARG A 123 2.12 6.23 24.92
N ARG A 124 3.15 6.61 24.15
CA ARG A 124 4.35 7.30 24.67
C ARG A 124 4.03 8.68 25.24
N ALA A 125 3.11 9.42 24.63
CA ALA A 125 2.64 10.68 25.16
C ALA A 125 1.99 10.53 26.54
N ILE A 126 1.10 9.54 26.70
CA ILE A 126 0.44 9.24 27.98
C ILE A 126 1.47 8.82 29.05
N ALA A 127 2.50 8.07 28.64
CA ALA A 127 3.57 7.65 29.53
C ALA A 127 4.63 8.74 29.81
N SER A 128 4.56 9.88 29.12
CA SER A 128 5.52 10.97 29.30
C SER A 128 5.39 11.57 30.69
N LYS A 129 6.53 11.86 31.32
CA LYS A 129 6.59 12.55 32.62
C LYS A 129 6.51 14.07 32.50
N THR A 130 6.72 14.60 31.29
CA THR A 130 6.72 16.05 31.02
C THR A 130 5.62 16.40 30.04
N GLN A 131 5.02 17.58 30.25
CA GLN A 131 3.99 18.12 29.35
C GLN A 131 4.55 18.39 27.95
N GLU A 132 5.79 18.89 27.87
CA GLU A 132 6.49 19.10 26.61
C GLU A 132 6.74 17.78 25.85
N GLY A 133 7.24 16.74 26.54
CA GLY A 133 7.44 15.43 25.91
C GLY A 133 6.11 14.78 25.50
N ALA A 134 5.03 15.02 26.26
CA ALA A 134 3.70 14.58 25.88
C ALA A 134 3.22 15.30 24.60
N ALA A 135 3.46 16.60 24.48
CA ALA A 135 3.12 17.37 23.29
C ALA A 135 3.88 16.87 22.05
N ASP A 136 5.20 16.69 22.13
CA ASP A 136 6.02 16.17 21.01
C ASP A 136 5.53 14.81 20.50
N TYR A 137 5.23 13.87 21.41
CA TYR A 137 4.67 12.58 21.01
C TYR A 137 3.25 12.67 20.44
N LEU A 138 2.41 13.58 20.93
CA LEU A 138 1.07 13.81 20.39
C LEU A 138 1.12 14.42 18.98
N GLU A 139 2.03 15.37 18.73
CA GLU A 139 2.25 15.96 17.39
C GLU A 139 2.73 14.91 16.38
N LYS A 140 3.66 14.02 16.80
CA LYS A 140 4.07 12.87 16.01
C LYS A 140 2.89 11.93 15.74
N ALA A 141 2.09 11.61 16.75
CA ALA A 141 0.91 10.77 16.59
C ALA A 141 -0.07 11.36 15.56
N LEU A 142 -0.36 12.65 15.65
CA LEU A 142 -1.22 13.38 14.70
C LEU A 142 -0.71 13.29 13.26
N THR A 143 0.61 13.45 13.08
CA THR A 143 1.26 13.32 11.77
C THR A 143 1.04 11.93 11.19
N TYR A 144 1.23 10.87 11.98
CA TYR A 144 1.05 9.51 11.52
C TYR A 144 -0.42 9.14 11.27
N TYR A 145 -1.38 9.63 12.07
CA TYR A 145 -2.81 9.41 11.76
C TYR A 145 -3.20 10.01 10.40
N ASN A 146 -2.75 11.24 10.13
CA ASN A 146 -3.00 11.89 8.83
C ASN A 146 -2.30 11.14 7.68
N LEU A 147 -1.07 10.68 7.91
CA LEU A 147 -0.36 9.87 6.92
C LEU A 147 -1.08 8.54 6.62
N ALA A 148 -1.68 7.89 7.63
CA ALA A 148 -2.44 6.65 7.42
C ALA A 148 -3.66 6.88 6.51
N LEU A 149 -4.36 8.01 6.68
CA LEU A 149 -5.46 8.42 5.79
C LEU A 149 -4.97 8.66 4.35
N GLN A 150 -3.83 9.35 4.20
CA GLN A 150 -3.21 9.60 2.88
C GLN A 150 -2.79 8.31 2.18
N GLU A 151 -2.32 7.31 2.93
CA GLU A 151 -1.98 5.98 2.45
C GLU A 151 -3.22 5.13 2.11
N GLY A 152 -4.43 5.67 2.28
CA GLY A 152 -5.68 5.05 1.85
C GLY A 152 -6.46 4.32 2.94
N LEU A 153 -6.13 4.54 4.23
CA LEU A 153 -6.92 4.00 5.34
C LEU A 153 -8.31 4.65 5.35
N LYS A 154 -9.34 3.86 5.06
CA LYS A 154 -10.75 4.29 5.10
C LYS A 154 -11.42 3.82 6.39
N ASP A 155 -10.80 4.10 7.52
CA ASP A 155 -11.35 3.77 8.83
C ASP A 155 -11.84 5.04 9.53
N GLU A 156 -13.15 5.12 9.77
CA GLU A 156 -13.78 6.25 10.44
C GLU A 156 -13.24 6.48 11.86
N MET A 157 -12.74 5.42 12.50
CA MET A 157 -12.14 5.49 13.84
C MET A 157 -10.89 6.35 13.88
N VAL A 158 -10.14 6.45 12.77
CA VAL A 158 -8.93 7.27 12.69
C VAL A 158 -9.25 8.74 12.93
N PHE A 159 -10.39 9.24 12.43
CA PHE A 159 -10.84 10.61 12.69
C PHE A 159 -11.15 10.84 14.17
N SER A 160 -11.72 9.84 14.84
CA SER A 160 -11.96 9.93 16.29
C SER A 160 -10.65 10.03 17.08
N PHE A 161 -9.59 9.33 16.63
CA PHE A 161 -8.28 9.40 17.26
C PHE A 161 -7.58 10.73 17.01
N ILE A 162 -7.69 11.28 15.78
CA ILE A 162 -7.20 12.62 15.43
C ILE A 162 -7.80 13.66 16.39
N ARG A 163 -9.14 13.69 16.54
CA ARG A 163 -9.80 14.66 17.43
C ARG A 163 -9.38 14.53 18.89
N GLN A 164 -9.18 13.30 19.37
CA GLN A 164 -8.70 13.08 20.74
C GLN A 164 -7.30 13.66 20.95
N VAL A 165 -6.41 13.52 19.95
CA VAL A 165 -5.05 14.06 19.99
C VAL A 165 -5.07 15.59 19.87
N GLU A 166 -5.86 16.15 18.97
CA GLU A 166 -6.02 17.60 18.80
C GLU A 166 -6.51 18.24 20.10
N LYS A 167 -7.57 17.70 20.71
CA LYS A 167 -8.09 18.19 22.00
C LYS A 167 -7.04 18.10 23.12
N ALA A 168 -6.24 17.03 23.13
CA ALA A 168 -5.17 16.87 24.11
C ALA A 168 -4.04 17.89 23.91
N LEU A 169 -3.74 18.26 22.66
CA LEU A 169 -2.76 19.29 22.31
C LEU A 169 -3.27 20.70 22.63
N GLU A 170 -4.54 21.01 22.39
CA GLU A 170 -5.16 22.30 22.75
C GLU A 170 -5.11 22.56 24.26
N GLY A 171 -5.26 21.51 25.07
CA GLY A 171 -5.14 21.60 26.53
C GLY A 171 -3.70 21.63 27.05
N ASN A 172 -2.70 21.46 26.18
CA ASN A 172 -1.28 21.40 26.57
C ASN A 172 -0.59 22.75 26.27
N PRO A 173 0.05 23.41 27.25
CA PRO A 173 0.70 24.70 27.05
C PRO A 173 1.86 24.67 26.04
N TYR A 174 2.42 23.48 25.77
CA TYR A 174 3.50 23.26 24.79
C TYR A 174 2.98 22.76 23.44
N GLY A 175 1.67 22.50 23.30
CA GLY A 175 1.11 22.14 22.01
C GLY A 175 1.23 23.29 21.03
N THR A 176 1.75 23.05 19.83
CA THR A 176 1.60 24.05 18.76
C THR A 176 0.11 24.32 18.57
N LYS A 177 -0.29 25.60 18.51
CA LYS A 177 -1.67 25.99 18.19
C LYS A 177 -2.02 25.42 16.81
N ILE A 178 -2.72 24.29 16.79
CA ILE A 178 -3.08 23.57 15.57
C ILE A 178 -3.99 24.49 14.74
N LYS A 179 -3.41 25.16 13.74
CA LYS A 179 -4.12 26.00 12.76
C LYS A 179 -4.18 25.30 11.41
N GLN A 180 -4.59 24.04 11.39
CA GLN A 180 -5.07 23.46 10.14
C GLN A 180 -6.41 22.79 10.40
N PRO A 181 -7.52 23.30 9.84
CA PRO A 181 -8.71 22.48 9.72
C PRO A 181 -8.29 21.25 8.91
N THR A 182 -8.37 20.07 9.51
CA THR A 182 -8.20 18.83 8.76
C THR A 182 -9.24 18.84 7.63
N SER A 183 -8.94 18.22 6.48
CA SER A 183 -9.85 18.20 5.30
C SER A 183 -11.26 17.67 5.62
N TYR A 184 -11.41 17.01 6.77
CA TYR A 184 -12.67 16.62 7.36
C TYR A 184 -13.54 17.80 7.81
N ASP A 185 -13.00 18.85 8.43
CA ASP A 185 -13.81 20.02 8.80
C ASP A 185 -14.46 20.65 7.56
N LEU A 186 -13.76 20.63 6.43
CA LEU A 186 -14.28 21.14 5.16
C LEU A 186 -15.31 20.21 4.48
N ASN A 187 -15.13 18.88 4.59
CA ASN A 187 -16.01 17.91 3.91
C ASN A 187 -17.19 17.42 4.78
N TYR A 188 -17.05 17.40 6.11
CA TYR A 188 -18.11 16.99 7.03
C TYR A 188 -19.12 18.10 7.28
N GLN A 189 -18.68 19.37 7.34
CA GLN A 189 -19.62 20.50 7.38
C GLN A 189 -20.46 20.58 6.10
N LYS A 190 -19.91 20.19 4.95
CA LYS A 190 -20.62 20.19 3.67
C LYS A 190 -21.67 19.08 3.53
N ASN A 191 -21.49 17.96 4.25
CA ASN A 191 -22.44 16.83 4.25
C ASN A 191 -23.44 16.84 5.42
N LYS A 192 -23.38 17.88 6.26
CA LYS A 192 -24.31 18.07 7.38
C LYS A 192 -25.44 19.02 6.95
N GLU A 193 -26.13 18.68 5.86
CA GLU A 193 -27.44 19.28 5.60
C GLU A 193 -28.32 19.01 6.83
N GLU A 194 -28.81 20.09 7.42
CA GLU A 194 -29.67 20.11 8.59
C GLU A 194 -30.88 19.23 8.31
N ARG A 195 -30.92 18.04 8.93
CA ARG A 195 -32.15 17.30 9.10
C ARG A 195 -33.03 18.07 10.09
N GLU A 196 -33.68 19.12 9.62
CA GLU A 196 -34.81 19.72 10.30
C GLU A 196 -35.85 18.62 10.48
N ARG A 197 -36.03 18.18 11.73
CA ARG A 197 -37.11 17.26 12.08
C ARG A 197 -38.41 18.04 11.98
N THR A 198 -39.14 17.84 10.89
CA THR A 198 -40.53 18.29 10.77
C THR A 198 -41.36 17.46 11.75
N ILE A 199 -41.71 18.04 12.90
CA ILE A 199 -42.67 17.44 13.83
C ILE A 199 -44.05 17.92 13.37
N GLU A 200 -44.75 17.09 12.61
CA GLU A 200 -46.18 17.31 12.34
C GLU A 200 -46.99 17.01 13.60
N ILE A 201 -47.48 18.07 14.24
CA ILE A 201 -48.40 17.96 15.38
C ILE A 201 -49.78 17.61 14.81
N LEU A 202 -50.19 16.35 14.95
CA LEU A 202 -51.57 15.91 14.71
C LEU A 202 -52.48 16.60 15.74
N LYS A 203 -53.19 17.66 15.32
CA LYS A 203 -54.32 18.21 16.09
C LYS A 203 -55.44 17.17 16.11
N LYS A 204 -55.66 16.60 17.30
CA LYS A 204 -56.87 15.84 17.64
C LYS A 204 -58.09 16.72 17.36
N GLN A 205 -59.00 16.24 16.52
CA GLN A 205 -60.33 16.80 16.37
C GLN A 205 -61.07 16.68 17.71
N GLU A 206 -61.42 17.81 18.29
CA GLU A 206 -62.46 17.91 19.31
C GLU A 206 -63.81 17.73 18.61
N GLU A 207 -64.35 16.52 18.65
CA GLU A 207 -65.81 16.34 18.63
C GLU A 207 -66.26 16.35 20.09
N ASN A 208 -66.90 17.45 20.48
CA ASN A 208 -67.69 17.57 21.69
C ASN A 208 -69.19 17.48 21.29
N PRO A 209 -70.06 17.06 22.22
CA PRO A 209 -71.21 16.16 22.03
C PRO A 209 -72.39 16.68 21.21
#